data_AF-A0A4P8L599-F1
#
_entry.id   AF-A0A4P8L599-F1
#
_cell.length_a   1.000
_cell.length_b   1.000
_cell.length_c   1.000
_cell.angle_alpha   90.00
_cell.angle_beta   90.00
_cell.angle_gamma   90.00
#
_symmetry.space_group_name_H-M   'P 1'
#
loop_
_entity.id
_entity.type
_entity.pdbx_description
1 polymer ?
#
loop_
_entity_poly.entity_id
_entity_poly.type
_entity_poly.pdbx_seq_one_letter_code
_entity_poly.pdbx_strand_id
1 'polypeptide(L)'
;MEKADEAIADSRAVEFWDAAEDNPETLHYFRFVNDLPLNKSHPNLRMNLLECSQVTRKELLRFSWVTDILIRRVNAVTLMRIGRSRRLL
;
A
#
# COMPACT_ATOMS: atom_id res chain seq x y z
N MET A 1 -11.57 -3.92 -0.34
CA MET A 1 -11.41 -3.57 1.08
C MET A 1 -11.52 -4.82 1.94
N GLU A 2 -12.65 -5.55 1.87
CA GLU A 2 -12.88 -6.83 2.59
C GLU A 2 -11.75 -7.88 2.50
N LYS A 3 -11.13 -8.07 1.32
CA LYS A 3 -10.02 -9.03 1.16
C LYS A 3 -8.66 -8.56 1.69
N ALA A 4 -8.43 -7.26 1.81
CA ALA A 4 -7.22 -6.74 2.42
C ALA A 4 -7.25 -7.03 3.93
N ASP A 5 -8.43 -6.87 4.54
CA ASP A 5 -8.69 -7.20 5.94
C ASP A 5 -8.57 -8.71 6.22
N GLU A 6 -9.02 -9.59 5.31
CA GLU A 6 -8.81 -11.04 5.42
C GLU A 6 -7.32 -11.44 5.32
N ALA A 7 -6.53 -10.81 4.45
CA ALA A 7 -5.09 -11.11 4.31
C ALA A 7 -4.25 -10.65 5.52
N ILE A 8 -4.75 -9.68 6.28
CA ILE A 8 -4.16 -9.21 7.54
C ILE A 8 -4.42 -10.22 8.65
N ALA A 9 -5.57 -10.90 8.65
CA ALA A 9 -5.86 -11.99 9.59
C ALA A 9 -4.89 -13.18 9.43
N ASP A 10 -4.29 -13.35 8.25
CA ASP A 10 -3.37 -14.45 7.91
C ASP A 10 -1.87 -14.18 8.25
N SER A 11 -1.52 -13.07 8.90
CA SER A 11 -0.11 -12.72 9.26
C SER A 11 0.88 -12.64 8.09
N ARG A 12 0.41 -12.42 6.84
CA ARG A 12 1.27 -12.30 5.64
C ARG A 12 1.57 -10.86 5.23
N ALA A 13 0.95 -9.88 5.88
CA ALA A 13 1.15 -8.47 5.60
C ALA A 13 2.47 -7.98 6.19
N VAL A 14 3.21 -7.18 5.40
CA VAL A 14 4.35 -6.42 5.90
C VAL A 14 3.87 -5.01 6.19
N GLU A 15 4.17 -4.54 7.40
CA GLU A 15 3.71 -3.25 7.89
C GLU A 15 4.87 -2.42 8.42
N PHE A 16 4.83 -1.11 8.19
CA PHE A 16 5.80 -0.18 8.76
C PHE A 16 5.45 1.29 8.63
N TRP A 17 6.10 2.08 9.47
CA TRP A 17 6.12 3.53 9.39
C TRP A 17 7.37 4.05 8.68
N ASP A 18 7.22 5.14 7.97
CA ASP A 18 8.30 5.93 7.38
C ASP A 18 7.94 7.42 7.42
N ALA A 19 8.91 8.28 7.68
CA ALA A 19 8.71 9.73 7.64
C ALA A 19 8.92 10.24 6.21
N ALA A 20 8.13 11.20 5.75
CA ALA A 20 8.36 11.80 4.45
C ALA A 20 9.71 12.54 4.43
N GLU A 21 10.50 12.31 3.38
CA GLU A 21 11.84 12.89 3.22
C GLU A 21 11.83 14.42 3.15
N ASP A 22 10.80 14.99 2.52
CA ASP A 22 10.60 16.43 2.35
C ASP A 22 9.90 17.10 3.54
N ASN A 23 9.17 16.33 4.35
CA ASN A 23 8.52 16.82 5.56
C ASN A 23 8.41 15.73 6.63
N PRO A 24 9.35 15.64 7.59
CA PRO A 24 9.34 14.60 8.62
C PRO A 24 8.11 14.62 9.56
N GLU A 25 7.34 15.71 9.60
CA GLU A 25 6.07 15.75 10.34
C GLU A 25 4.92 15.02 9.63
N THR A 26 5.14 14.64 8.37
CA THR A 26 4.26 13.76 7.60
C THR A 26 4.74 12.33 7.75
N LEU A 27 3.91 11.48 8.36
CA LEU A 27 4.21 10.07 8.55
C LEU A 27 3.40 9.23 7.57
N HIS A 28 4.05 8.24 6.95
CA HIS A 28 3.40 7.24 6.13
C HIS A 28 3.38 5.91 6.88
N TYR A 29 2.21 5.28 6.95
CA TYR A 29 2.06 3.89 7.36
C TYR A 29 1.77 3.05 6.14
N PHE A 30 2.66 2.11 5.86
CA PHE A 30 2.55 1.17 4.76
C PHE A 30 2.11 -0.18 5.27
N ARG A 31 1.24 -0.82 4.48
CA ARG A 31 0.80 -2.20 4.66
C ARG A 31 0.72 -2.85 3.30
N PHE A 32 1.42 -3.95 3.08
CA PHE A 32 1.35 -4.64 1.79
C PHE A 32 1.34 -6.15 1.91
N VAL A 33 0.75 -6.77 0.90
CA VAL A 33 0.71 -8.23 0.72
C VAL A 33 1.04 -8.53 -0.73
N ASN A 34 1.95 -9.47 -0.93
CA ASN A 34 2.26 -9.99 -2.26
C ASN A 34 1.47 -11.25 -2.54
N ASP A 35 1.28 -11.54 -3.82
CA ASP A 35 0.66 -12.77 -4.30
C ASP A 35 -0.75 -13.01 -3.72
N LEU A 36 -1.64 -12.04 -3.93
CA LEU A 36 -3.06 -12.16 -3.65
C LEU A 36 -3.85 -12.54 -4.92
N PRO A 37 -4.88 -13.39 -4.82
CA PRO A 37 -5.81 -13.57 -5.92
C PRO A 37 -6.57 -12.26 -6.18
N LEU A 38 -6.64 -11.83 -7.45
CA LEU A 38 -7.30 -10.58 -7.84
C LEU A 38 -8.74 -10.49 -7.30
N ASN A 39 -9.52 -11.54 -7.51
CA ASN A 39 -10.89 -11.65 -6.99
C ASN A 39 -11.35 -13.13 -6.93
N LYS A 40 -12.57 -13.37 -6.43
CA LYS A 40 -13.14 -14.73 -6.29
C LYS A 40 -13.32 -15.43 -7.64
N SER A 41 -13.62 -14.69 -8.70
CA SER A 41 -13.85 -15.23 -10.05
C SER A 41 -12.56 -15.52 -10.82
N HIS A 42 -11.44 -14.91 -10.46
CA HIS A 42 -10.14 -15.07 -11.12
C HIS A 42 -9.03 -15.38 -10.09
N PRO A 43 -9.09 -16.54 -9.40
CA PRO A 43 -8.16 -16.86 -8.31
C PRO A 43 -6.72 -17.09 -8.76
N ASN A 44 -6.54 -17.48 -10.03
CA ASN A 44 -5.23 -17.74 -10.65
C ASN A 44 -4.51 -16.45 -11.06
N LEU A 45 -5.23 -15.34 -11.20
CA LEU A 45 -4.60 -14.06 -11.49
C LEU A 45 -4.10 -13.46 -10.17
N ARG A 46 -2.77 -13.38 -10.04
CA ARG A 46 -2.08 -12.94 -8.83
C ARG A 46 -1.69 -11.47 -8.93
N MET A 47 -1.82 -10.76 -7.82
CA MET A 47 -1.49 -9.34 -7.72
C MET A 47 -0.79 -9.03 -6.40
N ASN A 48 -0.13 -7.89 -6.32
CA ASN A 48 0.40 -7.34 -5.08
C ASN A 48 -0.42 -6.11 -4.70
N LEU A 49 -0.77 -5.99 -3.42
CA LEU A 49 -1.55 -4.89 -2.88
C LEU A 49 -0.68 -4.07 -1.93
N LEU A 50 -0.54 -2.78 -2.19
CA LEU A 50 0.03 -1.80 -1.26
C LEU A 50 -1.08 -0.87 -0.76
N GLU A 51 -1.18 -0.72 0.55
CA GLU A 51 -1.98 0.29 1.20
C GLU A 51 -1.05 1.25 1.94
N CYS A 52 -1.34 2.54 1.81
CA CYS A 52 -0.59 3.60 2.45
C CYS A 52 -1.55 4.57 3.13
N SER A 53 -1.32 4.83 4.41
CA SER A 53 -1.95 5.92 5.15
C SER A 53 -0.94 7.04 5.35
N GLN A 54 -1.28 8.27 4.95
CA GLN A 54 -0.51 9.47 5.26
C GLN A 54 -1.17 10.18 6.44
N VAL A 55 -0.41 10.35 7.52
CA VAL A 55 -0.81 11.04 8.74
C VAL A 55 -0.08 12.37 8.79
N THR A 56 -0.84 13.45 8.88
CA THR A 56 -0.32 14.79 9.19
C THR A 56 -1.04 15.33 10.42
N ARG A 57 -0.63 16.52 10.90
CA ARG A 57 -1.37 17.22 11.97
C ARG A 57 -2.81 17.59 11.58
N LYS A 58 -3.13 17.65 10.27
CA LYS A 58 -4.40 18.16 9.75
C LYS A 58 -5.34 17.07 9.26
N GLU A 59 -4.78 16.01 8.68
CA GLU A 59 -5.56 15.00 7.96
C GLU A 59 -4.92 13.61 7.99
N LEU A 60 -5.79 12.61 7.80
CA LEU A 60 -5.45 11.23 7.51
C LEU A 60 -5.93 10.90 6.09
N LEU A 61 -4.99 10.65 5.18
CA LEU A 61 -5.29 10.22 3.82
C LEU A 61 -4.96 8.75 3.66
N ARG A 62 -5.78 8.00 2.92
CA ARG A 62 -5.55 6.58 2.62
C ARG A 62 -5.57 6.33 1.12
N PHE A 63 -4.62 5.52 0.65
CA PHE A 63 -4.48 5.13 -0.74
C PHE A 63 -4.20 3.63 -0.82
N SER A 64 -4.75 2.98 -1.85
CA SER A 64 -4.51 1.55 -2.12
C SER A 64 -4.13 1.36 -3.58
N TRP A 65 -3.23 0.41 -3.82
CA TRP A 65 -2.54 0.24 -5.08
C TRP A 65 -2.40 -1.22 -5.41
N VAL A 66 -2.80 -1.58 -6.62
CA VAL A 66 -2.61 -2.91 -7.17
C VAL A 66 -1.47 -2.85 -8.19
N THR A 67 -0.51 -3.75 -8.08
CA THR A 67 0.64 -3.82 -8.99
C THR A 67 1.10 -5.26 -9.19
N ASP A 68 1.71 -5.52 -10.33
CA ASP A 68 2.48 -6.73 -10.64
C ASP A 68 3.93 -6.68 -10.11
N ILE A 69 4.41 -5.50 -9.71
CA ILE A 69 5.73 -5.31 -9.11
C ILE A 69 5.76 -5.94 -7.72
N LEU A 70 6.76 -6.78 -7.46
CA LEU A 70 6.96 -7.38 -6.14
C LEU A 70 7.32 -6.31 -5.10
N ILE A 71 6.46 -6.17 -4.09
CA ILE A 71 6.59 -5.13 -3.06
C ILE A 71 7.56 -5.61 -1.98
N ARG A 72 8.49 -4.72 -1.60
CA ARG A 72 9.40 -4.85 -0.47
C ARG A 72 9.41 -3.53 0.28
N ARG A 73 9.80 -3.55 1.56
CA ARG A 73 9.98 -2.33 2.36
C ARG A 73 10.81 -1.27 1.62
N VAL A 74 11.90 -1.69 0.97
CA VAL A 74 12.83 -0.81 0.25
C VAL A 74 12.24 -0.12 -0.98
N ASN A 75 11.15 -0.64 -1.56
CA ASN A 75 10.54 -0.04 -2.76
C ASN A 75 9.12 0.49 -2.52
N ALA A 76 8.51 0.24 -1.37
CA ALA A 76 7.15 0.70 -1.06
C ALA A 76 7.00 2.22 -1.05
N VAL A 77 8.03 2.97 -0.59
CA VAL A 77 8.03 4.45 -0.64
C VAL A 77 8.04 4.95 -2.09
N THR A 78 8.91 4.38 -2.93
CA THR A 78 8.97 4.70 -4.37
C THR A 78 7.66 4.37 -5.05
N LEU A 79 7.09 3.19 -4.77
CA LEU A 79 5.81 2.75 -5.32
C LEU A 79 4.68 3.73 -4.94
N MET A 80 4.59 4.17 -3.68
CA MET A 80 3.58 5.16 -3.28
C MET A 80 3.75 6.51 -3.98
N ARG A 81 4.97 6.93 -4.31
CA ARG A 81 5.20 8.19 -5.02
C ARG A 81 4.72 8.13 -6.48
N ILE A 82 4.95 7.03 -7.20
CA ILE A 82 4.74 6.98 -8.67
C ILE A 82 3.28 7.05 -9.15
N GLY A 83 2.35 6.37 -8.52
CA GLY A 83 0.91 6.46 -8.80
C GLY A 83 0.15 7.52 -8.01
N ARG A 84 0.80 8.26 -7.09
CA ARG A 84 0.31 9.61 -6.75
C ARG A 84 0.45 10.55 -7.96
N SER A 85 1.32 10.25 -8.93
CA SER A 85 1.45 11.04 -10.16
C SER A 85 0.22 10.99 -11.09
N ARG A 86 -0.81 10.17 -10.80
CA ARG A 86 -2.10 10.18 -11.54
C ARG A 86 -3.23 10.90 -10.79
N ARG A 87 -2.92 11.84 -9.89
CA ARG A 87 -3.92 12.75 -9.30
C ARG A 87 -3.47 14.21 -9.36
N LEU A 88 -3.11 14.65 -10.56
CA LEU A 88 -3.05 16.06 -10.96
C LEU A 88 -3.91 16.22 -12.23
N LEU A 89 -5.21 15.99 -12.10
CA LEU A 89 -6.25 16.50 -13.00
C LEU A 89 -7.47 16.86 -12.15
#